data_AF-A0A7S4UXY4-F1
#
_entry.id   AF-A0A7S4UXY4-F1
#
_cell.length_a   1.000
_cell.length_b   1.000
_cell.length_c   1.000
_cell.angle_alpha   90.00
_cell.angle_beta   90.00
_cell.angle_gamma   90.00
#
_symmetry.space_group_name_H-M   'P 1'
#
loop_
_entity.id
_entity.type
_entity.pdbx_description
1 polymer ?
#
loop_
_entity_poly.entity_id
_entity_poly.type
_entity_poly.pdbx_seq_one_letter_code
_entity_poly.pdbx_strand_id
1 'polypeptide(L)'
;SKALATVIFLLLQQHLLLVASASNFVTTSGTKIIDENGDEIFFSGINLGNWLVWEGYLMMGDFNYRTHTQFFDELSDALGGAEKASDFEYEWRLNYVDEKAIA
;
A
#
# COMPACT_ATOMS: atom_id res chain seq x y z
N SER A 1 -7.41 27.34 -47.98
CA SER A 1 -8.82 27.31 -48.42
C SER A 1 -9.73 27.09 -47.20
N LYS A 2 -11.05 27.36 -47.30
CA LYS A 2 -12.00 27.09 -46.20
C LYS A 2 -11.96 25.62 -45.73
N ALA A 3 -11.66 24.69 -46.64
CA ALA A 3 -11.48 23.27 -46.34
C ALA A 3 -10.33 23.00 -45.36
N LEU A 4 -9.14 23.61 -45.57
CA LEU A 4 -7.99 23.43 -44.67
C LEU A 4 -8.29 23.91 -43.24
N ALA A 5 -8.95 25.06 -43.11
CA ALA A 5 -9.35 25.60 -41.81
C ALA A 5 -10.36 24.70 -41.08
N THR A 6 -11.29 24.09 -41.83
CA THR A 6 -12.29 23.16 -41.28
C THR A 6 -11.64 21.88 -40.77
N VAL A 7 -10.66 21.32 -41.50
CA VAL A 7 -9.92 20.13 -41.06
C VAL A 7 -9.11 20.40 -39.79
N ILE A 8 -8.42 21.54 -39.72
CA ILE A 8 -7.67 21.93 -38.51
C ILE A 8 -8.60 22.08 -37.31
N PHE A 9 -9.77 22.69 -37.49
CA PHE A 9 -10.76 22.84 -36.43
C PHE A 9 -11.30 21.49 -35.91
N LEU A 10 -11.57 20.54 -36.82
CA LEU A 10 -12.01 19.19 -36.44
C LEU A 10 -10.90 18.41 -35.71
N LEU A 11 -9.65 18.53 -36.15
CA LEU A 11 -8.50 17.90 -35.47
C LEU A 11 -8.28 18.48 -34.07
N LEU A 12 -8.44 19.80 -33.91
CA LEU A 12 -8.36 20.47 -32.60
C LEU A 12 -9.48 20.02 -31.64
N GLN A 13 -10.72 19.84 -32.13
CA GLN A 13 -11.80 19.30 -31.30
C GLN A 13 -11.54 17.86 -30.84
N GLN A 14 -10.96 17.03 -31.70
CA GLN A 14 -10.61 15.65 -31.35
C GLN A 14 -9.50 15.58 -30.29
N HIS A 15 -8.51 16.49 -30.34
CA HIS A 15 -7.44 16.52 -29.35
C HIS A 15 -7.93 17.00 -27.98
N LEU A 16 -8.91 17.90 -27.92
CA LEU A 16 -9.48 18.38 -26.66
C LEU A 16 -10.23 17.28 -25.89
N LEU A 17 -10.89 16.36 -26.61
CA LEU A 17 -11.58 15.22 -26.00
C LEU A 17 -10.62 14.17 -25.44
N LEU A 18 -9.44 14.01 -26.03
CA LEU A 18 -8.46 13.00 -25.60
C LEU A 18 -7.78 13.40 -24.28
N VAL A 19 -7.52 14.71 -24.07
CA VAL A 19 -6.89 15.26 -22.85
C VAL A 19 -7.84 15.20 -21.64
N ALA A 20 -9.15 15.17 -21.87
CA ALA A 20 -10.16 15.08 -20.81
C ALA A 20 -10.28 13.68 -20.15
N SER A 21 -9.54 12.68 -20.66
CA SER A 21 -9.63 11.28 -20.21
C SER A 21 -8.67 10.91 -19.07
N ALA A 22 -8.12 11.88 -18.35
CA ALA A 22 -7.42 11.60 -17.10
C ALA A 22 -8.46 11.50 -15.97
N SER A 23 -9.04 10.31 -15.77
CA SER A 23 -9.96 10.11 -14.64
C SER A 23 -9.17 10.19 -13.33
N ASN A 24 -9.39 11.25 -12.59
CA ASN A 24 -8.97 11.32 -11.19
C ASN A 24 -9.88 10.36 -10.41
N PHE A 25 -9.48 9.10 -10.28
CA PHE A 25 -10.27 8.06 -9.62
C PHE A 25 -10.56 8.36 -8.14
N VAL A 26 -9.56 8.86 -7.41
CA VAL A 26 -9.71 9.22 -6.00
C VAL A 26 -8.95 10.52 -5.75
N THR A 27 -9.60 11.47 -5.09
CA THR A 27 -9.00 12.75 -4.69
C THR A 27 -9.46 13.15 -3.29
N THR A 28 -9.05 14.33 -2.83
CA THR A 28 -9.43 14.86 -1.52
C THR A 28 -10.22 16.16 -1.66
N SER A 29 -11.25 16.32 -0.83
CA SER A 29 -11.96 17.59 -0.61
C SER A 29 -11.91 17.94 0.87
N GLY A 30 -11.01 18.86 1.24
CA GLY A 30 -10.68 19.12 2.64
C GLY A 30 -10.13 17.86 3.31
N THR A 31 -10.85 17.35 4.32
CA THR A 31 -10.50 16.11 5.04
C THR A 31 -11.16 14.86 4.47
N LYS A 32 -11.98 14.99 3.43
CA LYS A 32 -12.72 13.87 2.83
C LYS A 32 -11.93 13.28 1.68
N ILE A 33 -12.00 11.96 1.55
CA ILE A 33 -11.55 11.24 0.36
C ILE A 33 -12.79 11.03 -0.52
N ILE A 34 -12.71 11.40 -1.80
CA ILE A 34 -13.85 11.37 -2.73
C ILE A 34 -13.49 10.63 -4.02
N ASP A 35 -14.49 10.01 -4.64
CA ASP A 35 -14.37 9.33 -5.95
C ASP A 35 -14.42 10.33 -7.12
N GLU A 36 -14.45 9.81 -8.36
CA GLU A 36 -14.56 10.63 -9.57
C GLU A 36 -15.90 11.40 -9.71
N ASN A 37 -16.94 10.97 -8.99
CA ASN A 37 -18.27 11.61 -8.98
C ASN A 37 -18.39 12.68 -7.88
N GLY A 38 -17.42 12.74 -6.97
CA GLY A 38 -17.41 13.63 -5.82
C GLY A 38 -18.06 13.02 -4.57
N ASP A 39 -18.38 11.74 -4.60
CA ASP A 39 -18.97 11.01 -3.48
C ASP A 39 -17.89 10.62 -2.47
N GLU A 40 -18.21 10.70 -1.18
CA GLU A 40 -17.26 10.40 -0.09
C GLU A 40 -17.01 8.89 0.03
N ILE A 41 -15.74 8.50 0.00
CA ILE A 41 -15.30 7.11 0.14
C ILE A 41 -14.99 6.83 1.61
N PHE A 42 -15.59 5.77 2.15
CA PHE A 42 -15.25 5.21 3.47
C PHE A 42 -14.49 3.89 3.31
N PHE A 43 -13.24 3.85 3.78
CA PHE A 43 -12.46 2.62 3.80
C PHE A 43 -12.72 1.80 5.06
N SER A 44 -12.95 0.50 4.88
CA SER A 44 -12.99 -0.48 5.96
C SER A 44 -11.91 -1.53 5.69
N GLY A 45 -10.85 -1.51 6.49
CA GLY A 45 -9.72 -2.42 6.34
C GLY A 45 -9.08 -2.72 7.69
N ILE A 46 -8.15 -3.67 7.67
CA ILE A 46 -7.33 -4.05 8.82
C ILE A 46 -5.86 -3.76 8.53
N ASN A 47 -5.06 -3.55 9.57
CA ASN A 47 -3.62 -3.50 9.44
C ASN A 47 -3.03 -4.91 9.41
N LEU A 48 -1.98 -5.11 8.62
CA LEU A 48 -1.18 -6.33 8.59
C LEU A 48 0.03 -6.20 9.52
N GLY A 49 -0.25 -5.87 10.80
CA GLY A 49 0.77 -5.67 11.83
C GLY A 49 1.61 -6.93 12.05
N ASN A 50 2.86 -6.77 12.48
CA ASN A 50 3.85 -7.84 12.61
C ASN A 50 4.29 -8.56 11.34
N TRP A 51 3.82 -8.19 10.15
CA TRP A 51 4.27 -8.89 8.94
C TRP A 51 5.71 -8.53 8.55
N LEU A 52 5.96 -7.25 8.26
CA LEU A 52 7.28 -6.78 7.80
C LEU A 52 8.10 -6.14 8.93
N VAL A 53 7.43 -5.63 9.96
CA VAL A 53 8.05 -4.98 11.11
C VAL A 53 7.46 -5.63 12.35
N TRP A 54 8.32 -6.15 13.22
CA TRP A 54 7.90 -6.82 14.43
C TRP A 54 7.73 -5.85 15.59
N GLU A 55 6.62 -5.98 16.29
CA GLU A 55 6.24 -5.29 17.50
C GLU A 55 6.14 -6.36 18.60
N GLY A 56 7.00 -6.31 19.62
CA GLY A 56 7.10 -7.42 20.58
C GLY A 56 5.82 -7.71 21.36
N TYR A 57 4.95 -6.72 21.60
CA TYR A 57 3.65 -6.98 22.25
C TYR A 57 2.72 -7.84 21.39
N LEU A 58 2.91 -7.87 20.07
CA LEU A 58 2.21 -8.77 19.15
C LEU A 58 2.97 -10.12 18.99
N MET A 59 4.21 -10.22 19.48
CA MET A 59 5.00 -11.45 19.52
C MET A 59 4.91 -12.09 20.90
N MET A 60 3.92 -12.96 21.10
CA MET A 60 3.72 -13.71 22.36
C MET A 60 3.41 -12.83 23.60
N GLY A 61 3.03 -11.56 23.40
CA GLY A 61 2.65 -10.66 24.48
C GLY A 61 3.84 -10.13 25.29
N ASP A 62 5.05 -10.13 24.72
CA ASP A 62 6.22 -9.62 25.41
C ASP A 62 6.33 -8.09 25.27
N PHE A 63 6.08 -7.39 26.37
CA PHE A 63 6.15 -5.93 26.42
C PHE A 63 7.57 -5.41 26.68
N ASN A 64 8.55 -6.29 26.96
CA ASN A 64 9.94 -5.90 27.19
C ASN A 64 10.62 -5.50 25.87
N TYR A 65 10.21 -6.13 24.76
CA TYR A 65 10.71 -5.84 23.42
C TYR A 65 9.69 -5.00 22.67
N ARG A 66 10.07 -3.79 22.28
CA ARG A 66 9.13 -2.82 21.69
C ARG A 66 9.39 -2.59 20.22
N THR A 67 10.58 -2.94 19.73
CA THR A 67 10.99 -2.75 18.34
C THR A 67 11.40 -4.05 17.69
N HIS A 68 11.39 -4.04 16.36
CA HIS A 68 11.83 -5.16 15.55
C HIS A 68 13.28 -5.56 15.86
N THR A 69 14.19 -4.60 15.99
CA THR A 69 15.59 -4.86 16.32
C THR A 69 15.74 -5.54 17.67
N GLN A 70 15.03 -5.08 18.70
CA GLN A 70 15.11 -5.69 20.03
C GLN A 70 14.66 -7.15 19.99
N PHE A 71 13.55 -7.44 19.30
CA PHE A 71 13.08 -8.81 19.16
C PHE A 71 14.04 -9.66 18.32
N PHE A 72 14.57 -9.12 17.24
CA PHE A 72 15.53 -9.80 16.37
C PHE A 72 16.83 -10.16 17.11
N ASP A 73 17.36 -9.25 17.93
CA ASP A 73 18.59 -9.48 18.70
C ASP A 73 18.39 -10.62 19.72
N GLU A 74 17.25 -10.61 20.43
CA GLU A 74 16.92 -11.64 21.41
C GLU A 74 16.63 -13.00 20.77
N LEU A 75 15.95 -12.99 19.61
CA LEU A 75 15.77 -14.17 18.81
C LEU A 75 17.12 -14.71 18.30
N SER A 76 18.02 -13.82 17.90
CA SER A 76 19.39 -14.19 17.49
C SER A 76 20.14 -14.85 18.63
N ASP A 77 20.09 -14.28 19.83
CA ASP A 77 20.72 -14.86 21.03
C ASP A 77 20.11 -16.22 21.37
N ALA A 78 18.78 -16.34 21.34
CA ALA A 78 18.06 -17.58 21.63
C ALA A 78 18.34 -18.70 20.61
N LEU A 79 18.48 -18.36 19.33
CA LEU A 79 18.77 -19.33 18.25
C LEU A 79 20.27 -19.63 18.09
N GLY A 80 21.13 -18.86 18.75
CA GLY A 80 22.59 -19.02 18.72
C GLY A 80 23.26 -18.35 17.52
N GLY A 81 22.69 -17.26 17.00
CA GLY A 81 23.27 -16.41 15.98
C GLY A 81 22.26 -15.74 15.05
N ALA A 82 22.65 -14.61 14.47
CA ALA A 82 21.82 -13.81 13.58
C ALA A 82 21.39 -14.54 12.29
N GLU A 83 22.19 -15.48 11.78
CA GLU A 83 21.87 -16.24 10.57
C GLU A 83 20.54 -16.99 10.72
N LYS A 84 20.36 -17.70 11.84
CA LYS A 84 19.12 -18.45 12.11
C LYS A 84 17.91 -17.53 12.37
N ALA A 85 18.15 -16.36 12.98
CA ALA A 85 17.08 -15.38 13.17
C ALA A 85 16.66 -14.76 11.84
N SER A 86 17.60 -14.50 10.93
CA SER A 86 17.31 -14.06 9.56
C SER A 86 16.55 -15.11 8.75
N ASP A 87 16.91 -16.40 8.88
CA ASP A 87 16.17 -17.48 8.23
C ASP A 87 14.74 -17.57 8.79
N PHE A 88 14.57 -17.46 10.10
CA PHE A 88 13.25 -17.40 10.72
C PHE A 88 12.44 -16.20 10.22
N GLU A 89 13.06 -15.01 10.15
CA GLU A 89 12.39 -13.80 9.66
C GLU A 89 11.96 -13.95 8.20
N TYR A 90 12.81 -14.54 7.36
CA TYR A 90 12.47 -14.83 5.98
C TYR A 90 11.23 -15.73 5.89
N GLU A 91 11.22 -16.84 6.64
CA GLU A 91 10.08 -17.76 6.64
C GLU A 91 8.82 -17.13 7.25
N TRP A 92 8.97 -16.28 8.27
CA TRP A 92 7.87 -15.50 8.82
C TRP A 92 7.22 -14.63 7.74
N ARG A 93 8.01 -13.86 6.99
CA ARG A 93 7.49 -12.98 5.94
C ARG A 93 6.80 -13.74 4.81
N LEU A 94 7.21 -14.97 4.53
CA LEU A 94 6.57 -15.83 3.54
C LEU A 94 5.24 -16.45 4.00
N ASN A 95 5.07 -16.65 5.31
CA ASN A 95 3.98 -17.50 5.82
C ASN A 95 3.02 -16.80 6.80
N TYR A 96 3.38 -15.64 7.37
CA TYR A 96 2.57 -14.97 8.38
C TYR A 96 1.34 -14.26 7.80
N VAL A 97 1.49 -13.63 6.63
CA VAL A 97 0.36 -13.12 5.83
C VAL A 97 0.40 -13.84 4.49
N ASP A 98 -0.65 -14.59 4.20
CA ASP A 98 -0.85 -15.29 2.94
C ASP A 98 -2.16 -14.86 2.26
N GLU A 99 -2.42 -15.34 1.04
CA GLU A 99 -3.67 -15.04 0.33
C GLU A 99 -4.91 -15.44 1.13
N LYS A 100 -4.85 -16.49 1.95
CA LYS A 100 -6.01 -16.92 2.77
C LYS A 100 -6.32 -15.94 3.88
N ALA A 101 -5.33 -15.21 4.38
CA ALA A 101 -5.51 -14.20 5.41
C ALA A 101 -6.16 -12.91 4.88
N ILE A 102 -6.08 -12.64 3.57
CA ILE A 102 -6.52 -11.37 2.96
C ILE A 102 -7.58 -11.49 1.85
N ALA A 103 -7.91 -12.71 1.42
CA ALA A 103 -8.99 -12.99 0.46
C ALA A 103 -10.32 -13.28 1.16
#